data_AF-T1G8S7-F1
#
_entry.id   AF-T1G8S7-F1
#
_cell.length_a   1.000
_cell.length_b   1.000
_cell.length_c   1.000
_cell.angle_alpha   90.00
_cell.angle_beta   90.00
_cell.angle_gamma   90.00
#
_symmetry.space_group_name_H-M   'P 1'
#
loop_
_entity.id
_entity.type
_entity.pdbx_description
1 polymer ?
#
loop_
_entity_poly.entity_id
_entity_poly.type
_entity_poly.pdbx_seq_one_letter_code
_entity_poly.pdbx_strand_id
1 'polypeptide(L)'
;PLHKTVSLFIKDLPATTTVKEVEDICKNYPGYMRLVLQDPMPPHFTRRGWVTFQPWVNVKDVCWSLIGHKVCRVYVPRLAEFSFVVLIYL
;
A
#
# COMPACT_ATOMS: atom_id res chain seq x y z
N PRO A 1 -0.99 -16.97 -14.31
CA PRO A 1 -1.24 -17.43 -12.93
C PRO A 1 -2.10 -16.41 -12.15
N LEU A 2 -3.39 -16.70 -11.96
CA LEU A 2 -4.35 -15.80 -11.31
C LEU A 2 -3.97 -15.43 -9.86
N HIS A 3 -3.17 -16.26 -9.18
CA HIS A 3 -2.76 -16.06 -7.79
C HIS A 3 -1.63 -15.05 -7.59
N LYS A 4 -1.09 -14.45 -8.66
CA LYS A 4 -0.06 -13.42 -8.51
C LYS A 4 -0.75 -12.09 -8.35
N THR A 5 -0.46 -11.37 -7.27
CA THR A 5 -0.81 -9.97 -7.09
C THR A 5 0.48 -9.16 -6.88
N VAL A 6 0.38 -7.84 -7.05
CA VAL A 6 1.44 -6.92 -6.66
C VAL A 6 0.91 -5.99 -5.58
N SER A 7 1.74 -5.63 -4.63
CA SER A 7 1.30 -4.89 -3.44
C SER A 7 2.24 -3.73 -3.13
N LEU A 8 1.68 -2.63 -2.65
CA LEU A 8 2.38 -1.51 -2.04
C LEU A 8 2.24 -1.58 -0.52
N PHE A 9 3.32 -1.29 0.19
CA PHE A 9 3.32 -1.18 1.64
C PHE A 9 3.34 0.29 2.05
N ILE A 10 2.39 0.70 2.88
CA ILE A 10 2.33 2.02 3.48
C ILE A 10 2.94 1.90 4.88
N LYS A 11 4.05 2.60 5.11
CA LYS A 11 4.78 2.51 6.39
C LYS A 11 4.25 3.49 7.43
N ASP A 12 4.09 4.74 7.02
CA ASP A 12 3.71 5.84 7.91
C ASP A 12 2.48 6.54 7.32
N LEU A 13 1.29 6.08 7.72
CA LEU A 13 0.03 6.75 7.46
C LEU A 13 -0.42 7.52 8.71
N PRO A 14 -0.73 8.83 8.61
CA PRO A 14 -1.31 9.58 9.73
C PRO A 14 -2.60 8.93 10.25
N ALA A 15 -2.83 9.01 11.56
CA ALA A 15 -4.08 8.54 12.18
C ALA A 15 -5.31 9.33 11.67
N THR A 16 -5.10 10.60 11.30
CA THR A 16 -6.13 11.52 10.82
C THR A 16 -6.61 11.21 9.41
N THR A 17 -5.77 10.59 8.57
CA THR A 17 -6.17 10.19 7.22
C THR A 17 -7.29 9.16 7.30
N THR A 18 -8.30 9.20 6.46
CA THR A 18 -9.35 8.16 6.50
C THR A 18 -9.00 6.98 5.60
N VAL A 19 -9.54 5.80 5.90
CA VAL A 19 -9.45 4.63 4.98
C VAL A 19 -9.97 5.04 3.61
N LYS A 20 -11.09 5.77 3.59
CA LYS A 20 -11.77 6.23 2.37
C LYS A 20 -10.90 7.15 1.52
N GLU A 21 -10.19 8.11 2.11
CA GLU A 21 -9.27 8.98 1.36
C GLU A 21 -8.19 8.17 0.63
N VAL A 22 -7.57 7.20 1.31
CA VAL A 22 -6.54 6.35 0.70
C VAL A 22 -7.15 5.45 -0.39
N GLU A 23 -8.33 4.89 -0.13
CA GLU A 23 -9.05 4.11 -1.14
C GLU A 23 -9.41 4.94 -2.38
N ASP A 24 -9.93 6.15 -2.21
CA ASP A 24 -10.37 7.00 -3.32
C ASP A 24 -9.18 7.41 -4.20
N ILE A 25 -8.01 7.66 -3.61
CA ILE A 25 -6.76 7.85 -4.36
C ILE A 25 -6.37 6.57 -5.10
N CYS A 26 -6.38 5.43 -4.40
CA CYS A 26 -5.90 4.16 -4.96
C CYS A 26 -6.82 3.59 -6.05
N LYS A 27 -8.14 3.82 -5.97
CA LYS A 27 -9.16 3.41 -6.95
C LYS A 27 -9.00 4.09 -8.30
N ASN A 28 -8.33 5.26 -8.35
CA ASN A 28 -8.02 5.94 -9.61
C ASN A 28 -6.93 5.23 -10.42
N TYR A 29 -6.17 4.30 -9.82
CA TYR A 29 -5.16 3.53 -10.54
C TYR A 29 -5.77 2.23 -11.08
N PRO A 30 -5.46 1.86 -12.34
CA PRO A 30 -5.98 0.65 -12.94
C PRO A 30 -5.54 -0.58 -12.16
N GLY A 31 -6.45 -1.53 -12.01
CA GLY A 31 -6.20 -2.80 -11.35
C GLY A 31 -6.05 -2.74 -9.84
N TYR A 32 -6.52 -1.67 -9.18
CA TYR A 32 -6.75 -1.67 -7.74
C TYR A 32 -7.66 -2.83 -7.32
N MET A 33 -7.31 -3.51 -6.23
CA MET A 33 -8.11 -4.60 -5.67
C MET A 33 -8.63 -4.28 -4.27
N ARG A 34 -7.73 -3.93 -3.34
CA ARG A 34 -8.10 -3.67 -1.94
C ARG A 34 -7.04 -2.88 -1.18
N LEU A 35 -7.49 -2.16 -0.16
CA LEU A 35 -6.67 -1.55 0.88
C LEU A 35 -6.91 -2.31 2.20
N VAL A 36 -5.83 -2.58 2.92
CA VAL A 36 -5.89 -3.09 4.30
C VAL A 36 -5.04 -2.15 5.16
N LEU A 37 -5.64 -1.55 6.18
CA LEU A 37 -4.91 -0.77 7.18
C LEU A 37 -4.81 -1.57 8.48
N GLN A 38 -3.64 -1.53 9.09
CA GLN A 38 -3.40 -2.02 10.43
C GLN A 38 -3.84 -0.95 11.44
N ASP A 39 -4.32 -1.39 12.60
CA ASP A 39 -4.61 -0.50 13.73
C ASP A 39 -3.40 0.34 14.14
N PRO A 40 -3.61 1.59 14.59
CA PRO A 40 -2.53 2.47 15.00
C PRO A 40 -1.80 1.87 16.20
N MET A 41 -0.49 1.70 16.09
CA MET A 41 0.32 1.13 17.17
C MET A 41 1.07 2.22 17.94
N PRO A 42 1.14 2.17 19.28
CA PRO A 42 1.96 3.09 20.07
C PRO A 42 3.44 3.00 19.67
N PRO A 43 4.23 4.09 19.79
CA PRO A 43 3.92 5.36 20.46
C PRO A 43 3.48 6.49 19.50
N HIS A 44 3.59 6.29 18.18
CA HIS A 44 3.41 7.37 17.19
C HIS A 44 2.01 7.38 16.58
N PHE A 45 1.19 6.37 16.89
CA PHE A 45 -0.18 6.19 16.37
C PHE A 45 -0.27 6.24 14.85
N THR A 46 0.83 5.99 14.13
CA THR A 46 0.80 5.82 12.68
C THR A 46 0.21 4.46 12.36
N ARG A 47 -0.53 4.41 11.25
CA ARG A 47 -1.04 3.16 10.70
C ARG A 47 -0.13 2.68 9.60
N ARG A 48 -0.01 1.37 9.50
CA ARG A 48 0.62 0.69 8.38
C ARG A 48 -0.48 0.16 7.49
N GLY A 49 -0.17 -0.12 6.23
CA GLY A 49 -1.17 -0.70 5.36
C GLY A 49 -0.61 -1.34 4.12
N TRP A 50 -1.46 -2.09 3.43
CA TRP A 50 -1.14 -2.73 2.17
C TRP A 50 -2.20 -2.38 1.16
N VAL A 51 -1.75 -1.92 -0.01
CA VAL A 51 -2.61 -1.75 -1.18
C VAL A 51 -2.27 -2.88 -2.13
N THR A 52 -3.28 -3.65 -2.53
CA THR A 52 -3.11 -4.77 -3.47
C THR A 52 -3.64 -4.38 -4.83
N PHE A 53 -2.86 -4.69 -5.87
CA PHE A 53 -3.19 -4.50 -7.27
C PHE A 53 -3.06 -5.81 -8.05
N GLN A 54 -3.69 -5.82 -9.22
CA GLN A 54 -3.61 -6.89 -10.19
C GLN A 54 -2.18 -7.06 -10.73
N PRO A 55 -1.78 -8.29 -11.11
CA PRO A 55 -0.38 -8.63 -11.43
C PRO A 55 0.22 -7.90 -12.63
N TRP A 56 -0.61 -7.37 -13.53
CA TRP A 56 -0.16 -6.65 -14.73
C TRP A 56 0.08 -5.16 -14.49
N VAL A 57 -0.26 -4.64 -13.30
CA VAL A 57 -0.07 -3.24 -12.96
C VAL A 57 1.41 -2.98 -12.67
N ASN A 58 1.98 -1.93 -13.29
CA ASN A 58 3.31 -1.47 -12.93
C ASN A 58 3.26 -0.71 -11.60
N VAL A 59 3.43 -1.47 -10.52
CA VAL A 59 3.36 -0.97 -9.14
C VAL A 59 4.42 0.10 -8.82
N LYS A 60 5.51 0.16 -9.60
CA LYS A 60 6.54 1.20 -9.43
C LYS A 60 5.99 2.58 -9.83
N ASP A 61 5.27 2.66 -10.95
CA ASP A 61 4.71 3.92 -11.44
C ASP A 61 3.64 4.44 -10.48
N VAL A 62 2.82 3.53 -9.95
CA VAL A 62 1.85 3.84 -8.88
C VAL A 62 2.57 4.35 -7.63
N CYS A 63 3.66 3.70 -7.20
CA CYS A 63 4.46 4.15 -6.06
C CYS A 63 5.03 5.55 -6.27
N TRP A 64 5.62 5.82 -7.44
CA TRP A 64 6.16 7.14 -7.77
C TRP A 64 5.09 8.23 -7.77
N SER A 65 3.91 7.92 -8.32
CA SER A 65 2.77 8.83 -8.30
C SER A 65 2.31 9.12 -6.88
N LEU A 66 2.23 8.09 -6.02
CA LEU A 66 1.81 8.21 -4.62
C LEU A 66 2.83 8.95 -3.74
N ILE A 67 4.14 8.84 -4.00
CA ILE A 67 5.16 9.62 -3.28
C ILE A 67 4.97 11.13 -3.51
N GLY A 68 4.50 11.53 -4.69
CA GLY A 68 4.16 12.93 -4.99
C GLY A 68 2.95 13.45 -4.19
N HIS A 69 2.05 12.55 -3.79
CA HIS A 69 0.94 12.87 -2.90
C HIS A 69 1.43 12.83 -1.44
N LYS A 70 1.42 13.98 -0.74
CA LYS A 70 1.84 14.14 0.67
C LYS A 70 1.05 13.31 1.71
N VAL A 71 0.23 12.37 1.27
CA VAL A 71 -0.72 11.62 2.09
C VAL A 71 -0.04 10.45 2.82
N CYS A 72 0.96 9.79 2.20
CA CYS A 72 1.55 8.55 2.74
C CYS A 72 3.04 8.39 2.39
N ARG A 73 3.85 7.79 3.27
CA ARG A 73 5.14 7.20 2.86
C ARG A 73 4.94 5.76 2.40
N VAL A 74 5.12 5.53 1.10
CA VAL A 74 4.90 4.25 0.42
C VAL A 74 6.22 3.56 0.09
N TYR A 75 6.25 2.25 0.24
CA TYR A 75 7.39 1.37 0.01
C TYR A 75 6.94 0.20 -0.89
N VAL A 76 7.81 -0.21 -1.83
CA VAL A 76 7.58 -1.39 -2.66
C VAL A 76 8.32 -2.58 -2.04
N PRO A 77 7.63 -3.52 -1.36
CA PRO A 77 8.30 -4.63 -0.67
C PRO A 77 9.05 -5.57 -1.63
N ARG A 78 8.64 -5.63 -2.91
CA ARG A 78 9.23 -6.54 -3.91
C ARG A 78 10.61 -6.10 -4.45
N LEU A 79 11.10 -4.91 -4.09
CA LEU A 79 12.38 -4.37 -4.56
C LEU A 79 13.41 -4.20 -3.44
N ALA A 80 13.02 -4.39 -2.18
CA ALA A 80 13.92 -4.29 -1.04
C ALA A 80 14.17 -5.69 -0.48
N GLU A 81 15.36 -6.24 -0.71
CA GLU A 81 15.81 -7.52 -0.15
C GLU A 81 15.91 -7.56 1.38
N PHE A 82 15.48 -6.53 2.11
CA PHE A 82 15.47 -6.56 3.57
C PHE A 82 14.18 -6.00 4.15
N SER A 83 13.42 -6.91 4.75
CA SER A 83 12.55 -6.75 5.94
C SER A 83 11.09 -7.15 5.72
N PHE A 84 10.83 -8.42 6.08
CA PHE A 84 9.56 -9.03 6.48
C PHE A 84 8.43 -9.05 5.44
N VAL A 85 8.48 -10.13 4.65
CA VAL A 85 7.40 -10.63 3.81
C VAL A 85 6.29 -11.20 4.71
N VAL A 86 5.18 -10.48 4.90
CA VAL A 86 3.90 -11.12 5.24
C VAL A 86 3.30 -11.61 3.93
N LEU A 87 3.55 -12.88 3.62
CA LEU A 87 2.85 -13.60 2.57
C LEU A 87 1.38 -13.72 2.97
N ILE A 88 0.54 -12.82 2.47
CA ILE A 88 -0.89 -13.12 2.37
C ILE A 88 -1.05 -14.00 1.14
N TYR A 89 -0.71 -15.28 1.27
CA TYR A 89 -1.25 -16.33 0.42
C TYR A 89 -2.61 -16.71 1.00
N LEU A 90 -3.68 -16.29 0.32
CA LEU A 90 -4.93 -17.02 0.21
C LEU A 90 -5.15 -17.28 -1.28
#